data_AF-H6V7K9-F1
#
_entry.id   AF-H6V7K9-F1
#
_cell.length_a   1.000
_cell.length_b   1.000
_cell.length_c   1.000
_cell.angle_alpha   90.00
_cell.angle_beta   90.00
_cell.angle_gamma   90.00
#
_symmetry.space_group_name_H-M   'P 1'
#
loop_
_entity.id
_entity.type
_entity.pdbx_description
1 polymer ?
#
loop_
_entity_poly.entity_id
_entity_poly.type
_entity_poly.pdbx_seq_one_letter_code
_entity_poly.pdbx_strand_id
1 'polypeptide(L)'
;SGNYNCDYQQKIYAVWRNVRIDKLRGIILETSYPNNVSDSQLFGHLRPKDVMPLLQSLIDMSIQTTPKTTNLNNVKLIIQHIKPMANANPTNNNRLTMRQIIYKELMELNTVGIKVI
;
A
#
# COMPACT_ATOMS: atom_id res chain seq x y z
N SER A 1 -3.64 23.29 15.53
CA SER A 1 -3.35 22.43 14.36
C SER A 1 -4.60 21.62 14.07
N GLY A 2 -5.20 21.81 12.89
CA GLY A 2 -6.49 21.19 12.57
C GLY A 2 -6.37 19.68 12.43
N ASN A 3 -7.27 18.93 13.06
CA ASN A 3 -7.55 17.54 12.73
C ASN A 3 -8.16 17.51 11.32
N TYR A 4 -7.32 17.48 10.30
CA TYR A 4 -7.78 17.15 8.96
C TYR A 4 -7.93 15.64 8.90
N ASN A 5 -9.15 15.14 9.09
CA ASN A 5 -9.49 13.78 8.70
C ASN A 5 -9.24 13.67 7.19
N CYS A 6 -8.05 13.21 6.80
CA CYS A 6 -7.72 12.97 5.42
C CYS A 6 -8.48 11.72 4.96
N ASP A 7 -9.62 11.93 4.31
CA ASP A 7 -10.44 10.85 3.76
C ASP A 7 -9.86 10.34 2.41
N TYR A 8 -8.59 9.96 2.42
CA TYR A 8 -7.92 9.44 1.22
C TYR A 8 -8.59 8.15 0.73
N GLN A 9 -9.05 7.32 1.67
CA GLN A 9 -9.64 6.02 1.38
C GLN A 9 -10.93 6.18 0.58
N GLN A 10 -11.84 7.06 0.98
CA GLN A 10 -13.07 7.29 0.22
C GLN A 10 -12.80 7.91 -1.14
N LYS A 11 -11.77 8.77 -1.26
CA LYS A 11 -11.36 9.33 -2.56
C LYS A 11 -10.85 8.24 -3.51
N ILE A 12 -10.02 7.31 -3.02
CA ILE A 12 -9.59 6.14 -3.79
C ILE A 12 -10.82 5.32 -4.21
N TYR A 13 -11.72 5.05 -3.27
CA TYR A 13 -12.94 4.28 -3.50
C TYR A 13 -13.85 4.89 -4.56
N ALA A 14 -14.01 6.21 -4.57
CA ALA A 14 -14.83 6.91 -5.55
C ALA A 14 -14.33 6.68 -6.99
N VAL A 15 -13.02 6.67 -7.19
CA VAL A 15 -12.41 6.36 -8.50
C VAL A 15 -12.50 4.87 -8.78
N TRP A 16 -12.19 4.04 -7.78
CA TRP A 16 -12.00 2.60 -7.95
C TRP A 16 -13.27 1.83 -8.35
N ARG A 17 -14.45 2.31 -7.94
CA ARG A 17 -15.74 1.68 -8.32
C ARG A 17 -15.97 1.59 -9.83
N ASN A 18 -15.23 2.36 -10.63
CA ASN A 18 -15.31 2.33 -12.09
C ASN A 18 -14.20 1.48 -12.74
N VAL A 19 -13.32 0.88 -11.94
CA VAL A 19 -12.20 0.07 -12.42
C VAL A 19 -12.65 -1.37 -12.62
N ARG A 20 -12.41 -1.89 -13.83
CA ARG A 20 -12.54 -3.32 -14.14
C ARG A 20 -11.30 -4.09 -13.70
N ILE A 21 -11.49 -5.01 -12.77
CA ILE A 21 -10.37 -5.72 -12.12
C ILE A 21 -9.58 -6.60 -13.10
N ASP A 22 -10.25 -7.20 -14.08
CA ASP A 22 -9.63 -8.05 -15.11
C ASP A 22 -8.68 -7.27 -16.05
N LYS A 23 -8.93 -5.97 -16.20
CA LYS A 23 -8.14 -5.07 -17.05
C LYS A 23 -7.01 -4.37 -16.30
N LEU A 24 -7.04 -4.40 -14.97
CA LEU A 24 -6.01 -3.78 -14.16
C LEU A 24 -4.66 -4.50 -14.35
N ARG A 25 -3.59 -3.72 -14.53
CA ARG A 25 -2.22 -4.23 -14.72
C ARG A 25 -1.23 -3.69 -13.71
N GLY A 26 -1.50 -2.51 -13.15
CA GLY A 26 -0.60 -1.88 -12.22
C GLY A 26 -1.32 -0.93 -11.27
N ILE A 27 -0.81 -0.85 -10.05
CA ILE A 27 -1.16 0.14 -9.05
C ILE A 27 0.14 0.82 -8.67
N ILE A 28 0.14 2.15 -8.69
CA ILE A 28 1.25 2.95 -8.17
C ILE A 28 0.73 3.61 -6.91
N LEU A 29 1.39 3.34 -5.78
CA LEU A 29 0.94 3.82 -4.48
C LEU A 29 2.13 4.29 -3.65
N GLU A 30 1.93 5.34 -2.86
CA GLU A 30 2.93 5.69 -1.86
C GLU A 30 2.89 4.75 -0.65
N THR A 31 4.07 4.38 -0.16
CA THR A 31 4.23 3.72 1.13
C THR A 31 5.50 4.28 1.74
N SER A 32 5.35 5.33 2.55
CA SER A 32 6.48 6.16 2.95
C SER A 32 7.24 5.62 4.16
N TYR A 33 6.56 4.82 5.01
CA TYR A 33 7.07 4.42 6.31
C TYR A 33 6.90 2.92 6.60
N PRO A 34 7.78 2.32 7.41
CA PRO A 34 7.58 0.97 7.94
C PRO A 34 6.46 0.91 8.98
N ASN A 35 5.98 -0.31 9.28
CA ASN A 35 4.83 -0.58 10.14
C ASN A 35 4.98 -0.09 11.59
N ASN A 36 6.23 0.08 12.06
CA ASN A 36 6.54 0.52 13.41
C ASN A 36 6.37 2.05 13.63
N VAL A 37 6.21 2.84 12.57
CA VAL A 37 5.94 4.28 12.70
C VAL A 37 4.53 4.47 13.24
N SER A 38 4.40 5.25 14.31
CA SER A 38 3.11 5.51 14.96
C SER A 38 2.22 6.44 14.12
N ASP A 39 0.91 6.37 14.33
CA ASP A 39 -0.07 7.15 13.54
C ASP A 39 0.14 8.67 13.64
N SER A 40 0.56 9.16 14.81
CA SER A 40 0.86 10.58 15.04
C SER A 40 2.09 11.07 14.25
N GLN A 41 2.90 10.16 13.71
CA GLN A 41 4.11 10.44 12.94
C GLN A 41 3.93 10.18 11.44
N LEU A 42 2.75 9.73 10.99
CA LEU A 42 2.49 9.46 9.58
C LEU A 42 2.25 10.72 8.76
N PHE A 43 1.65 11.74 9.36
CA PHE A 43 1.30 12.99 8.67
C PHE A 43 0.52 12.77 7.36
N GLY A 44 -0.37 11.77 7.33
CA GLY A 44 -1.20 11.42 6.17
C GLY A 44 -0.58 10.43 5.18
N HIS A 45 0.60 9.88 5.47
CA HIS A 45 1.25 8.84 4.66
C HIS A 45 0.85 7.41 5.05
N LEU A 46 1.09 6.46 4.14
CA LEU A 46 0.78 5.04 4.31
C LEU A 46 1.98 4.20 4.77
N ARG A 47 1.68 3.10 5.47
CA ARG A 47 2.58 1.97 5.79
C ARG A 47 2.08 0.68 5.16
N PRO A 48 2.90 -0.39 5.11
CA PRO A 48 2.46 -1.69 4.58
C PRO A 48 1.15 -2.22 5.17
N LYS A 49 0.94 -2.07 6.48
CA LYS A 49 -0.30 -2.49 7.18
C LYS A 49 -1.54 -1.67 6.82
N ASP A 50 -1.37 -0.48 6.24
CA ASP A 50 -2.48 0.33 5.74
C ASP A 50 -2.79 -0.05 4.27
N VAL A 51 -1.76 -0.41 3.49
CA VAL A 51 -1.88 -0.74 2.06
C VAL A 51 -2.58 -2.09 1.82
N MET A 52 -2.25 -3.15 2.55
CA MET A 52 -2.81 -4.47 2.25
C MET A 52 -4.33 -4.57 2.48
N PRO A 53 -4.89 -4.07 3.59
CA PRO A 53 -6.34 -4.00 3.76
C PRO A 53 -7.02 -3.11 2.71
N LEU A 54 -6.36 -2.03 2.29
CA LEU A 54 -6.84 -1.20 1.18
C LEU A 54 -6.96 -2.03 -0.09
N LEU A 55 -5.91 -2.75 -0.50
CA LEU A 55 -5.92 -3.59 -1.70
C LEU A 55 -7.01 -4.67 -1.66
N GLN A 56 -7.22 -5.31 -0.50
CA GLN A 56 -8.31 -6.25 -0.32
C GLN A 56 -9.68 -5.60 -0.57
N SER A 57 -9.91 -4.42 0.01
CA SER A 57 -11.15 -3.65 -0.22
C SER A 57 -11.32 -3.28 -1.69
N LEU A 58 -10.22 -2.94 -2.38
CA LEU A 58 -10.25 -2.60 -3.80
C LEU A 58 -10.68 -3.79 -4.68
N ILE A 59 -10.28 -5.03 -4.35
CA ILE A 59 -10.80 -6.21 -5.05
C ILE A 59 -12.33 -6.25 -4.92
N ASP A 60 -12.85 -6.13 -3.70
CA ASP A 60 -14.28 -6.26 -3.43
C ASP A 60 -15.13 -5.14 -4.05
N MET A 61 -14.57 -3.93 -4.18
CA MET A 61 -15.26 -2.75 -4.72
C MET A 61 -15.17 -2.59 -6.24
N SER A 62 -14.28 -3.33 -6.89
CA SER A 62 -14.05 -3.24 -8.33
C SER A 62 -15.22 -3.80 -9.15
N ILE A 63 -15.32 -3.38 -10.42
CA ILE A 63 -16.20 -4.03 -11.38
C ILE A 63 -15.66 -5.44 -11.66
N GLN A 64 -16.41 -6.43 -11.19
CA GLN A 64 -16.07 -7.85 -11.29
C GLN A 64 -16.35 -8.40 -12.70
N THR A 65 -15.63 -9.46 -13.04
CA THR A 65 -15.88 -10.29 -14.23
C THR A 65 -16.36 -11.68 -13.85
N THR A 66 -16.73 -12.48 -14.85
CA THR A 66 -16.99 -13.92 -14.69
C THR A 66 -15.83 -14.70 -15.33
N PRO A 67 -15.11 -15.56 -14.58
CA PRO A 67 -15.26 -15.82 -13.14
C PRO A 67 -14.83 -14.62 -12.28
N LYS A 68 -15.38 -14.56 -11.05
CA LYS A 68 -15.07 -13.50 -10.06
C LYS A 68 -13.56 -13.48 -9.80
N THR A 69 -12.98 -12.29 -9.81
CA THR A 69 -11.57 -12.12 -9.47
C THR A 69 -11.44 -11.92 -7.96
N THR A 70 -10.67 -12.78 -7.31
CA THR A 70 -10.48 -12.81 -5.84
C THR A 70 -9.06 -12.46 -5.41
N ASN A 71 -8.15 -12.22 -6.36
CA ASN A 71 -6.74 -11.92 -6.11
C ASN A 71 -6.22 -10.91 -7.13
N LEU A 72 -4.98 -10.47 -6.95
CA LEU A 72 -4.27 -9.47 -7.76
C LEU A 72 -3.00 -10.06 -8.40
N ASN A 73 -2.95 -11.37 -8.66
CA ASN A 73 -1.77 -12.06 -9.17
C ASN A 73 -1.24 -11.48 -10.49
N ASN A 74 -2.12 -10.90 -11.31
CA ASN A 74 -1.78 -10.28 -12.60
C ASN A 74 -1.46 -8.77 -12.49
N VAL A 75 -1.47 -8.21 -11.29
CA VAL A 75 -1.30 -6.77 -11.04
C VAL A 75 0.05 -6.51 -10.38
N LYS A 76 0.73 -5.46 -10.84
CA LYS A 76 1.99 -4.98 -10.26
C LYS A 76 1.70 -3.87 -9.26
N LEU A 77 2.23 -3.96 -8.05
CA LEU A 77 2.26 -2.86 -7.09
C LEU A 77 3.62 -2.17 -7.16
N ILE A 78 3.64 -0.92 -7.60
CA ILE A 78 4.84 -0.09 -7.66
C ILE A 78 4.80 0.87 -6.47
N ILE A 79 5.75 0.72 -5.56
CA ILE A 79 5.85 1.56 -4.37
C ILE A 79 6.68 2.81 -4.67
N GLN A 80 6.13 3.97 -4.33
CA GLN A 80 6.79 5.27 -4.49
C GLN A 80 6.81 6.08 -3.20
N HIS A 81 7.51 7.23 -3.22
CA HIS A 81 7.60 8.19 -2.11
C HIS A 81 8.07 7.58 -0.77
N ILE A 82 9.01 6.64 -0.82
CA ILE A 82 9.71 6.16 0.38
C ILE A 82 10.54 7.31 0.94
N LYS A 83 10.26 7.74 2.17
CA LYS A 83 10.99 8.85 2.78
C LYS A 83 12.40 8.38 3.16
N PRO A 84 13.46 9.13 2.80
CA PRO A 84 14.75 8.91 3.42
C PRO A 84 14.59 9.27 4.89
N MET A 85 14.90 8.34 5.81
CA MET A 85 14.92 8.70 7.22
C MET A 85 16.04 9.71 7.43
N ALA A 86 15.69 10.97 7.71
CA ALA A 86 16.67 12.02 7.94
C ALA A 86 17.60 11.70 9.13
N ASN A 87 17.14 10.87 10.09
CA ASN A 87 17.82 10.69 11.39
C ASN A 87 17.84 9.25 11.93
N ALA A 88 17.63 8.21 11.13
CA ALA A 88 17.77 6.84 11.63
C ALA A 88 18.67 6.00 10.75
N ASN A 89 19.85 5.69 11.28
CA ASN A 89 20.43 4.38 11.05
C ASN A 89 19.38 3.36 11.52
N PRO A 90 18.81 2.53 10.62
CA PRO A 90 17.67 1.67 10.97
C PRO A 90 17.97 0.65 12.07
N THR A 91 19.22 0.55 12.52
CA THR A 91 19.68 -0.10 13.75
C THR A 91 21.20 -0.11 13.68
N ASN A 92 21.88 -0.03 14.82
CA ASN A 92 23.33 -0.05 14.91
C ASN A 92 23.97 -1.39 14.44
N ASN A 93 23.19 -2.31 13.83
CA ASN A 93 23.59 -3.66 13.41
C ASN A 93 22.81 -4.28 12.22
N ASN A 94 21.88 -3.60 11.52
CA ASN A 94 21.04 -4.26 10.50
C ASN A 94 21.20 -3.66 9.09
N ARG A 95 21.52 -4.54 8.14
CA ARG A 95 22.03 -4.26 6.78
C ARG A 95 20.95 -3.87 5.75
N LEU A 96 19.74 -3.53 6.19
CA LEU A 96 18.59 -3.33 5.31
C LEU A 96 18.21 -1.85 5.20
N THR A 97 18.06 -1.40 3.96
CA THR A 97 17.52 -0.09 3.60
C THR A 97 16.02 0.01 3.93
N MET A 98 15.48 1.22 4.03
CA MET A 98 14.03 1.44 4.20
C MET A 98 13.20 0.79 3.11
N ARG A 99 13.68 0.84 1.86
CA ARG A 99 13.04 0.13 0.75
C ARG A 99 12.94 -1.36 1.03
N GLN A 100 13.99 -1.98 1.53
CA GLN A 100 14.00 -3.42 1.83
C GLN A 100 13.08 -3.78 2.99
N ILE A 101 13.02 -2.94 4.03
CA ILE A 101 12.11 -3.17 5.17
C ILE A 101 10.65 -3.05 4.73
N ILE A 102 10.29 -1.98 4.03
CA ILE A 102 8.93 -1.79 3.49
C ILE A 102 8.55 -2.91 2.52
N TYR A 103 9.46 -3.29 1.63
CA TYR A 103 9.23 -4.41 0.71
C TYR A 103 8.98 -5.71 1.47
N LYS A 104 9.80 -6.03 2.48
CA LYS A 104 9.64 -7.22 3.31
C LYS A 104 8.28 -7.23 4.02
N GLU A 105 7.90 -6.14 4.67
CA GLU A 105 6.61 -6.02 5.36
C GLU A 105 5.42 -6.13 4.40
N LEU A 106 5.52 -5.55 3.20
CA LEU A 106 4.48 -5.71 2.17
C LEU A 106 4.36 -7.17 1.74
N MET A 107 5.48 -7.86 1.52
CA MET A 107 5.48 -9.27 1.13
C MET A 107 4.92 -10.19 2.24
N GLU A 108 5.23 -9.91 3.50
CA GLU A 108 4.70 -10.66 4.65
C GLU A 108 3.18 -10.50 4.81
N LEU A 109 2.64 -9.32 4.51
CA LEU A 109 1.21 -9.01 4.60
C LEU A 109 0.43 -9.31 3.31
N ASN A 110 1.10 -9.78 2.25
CA ASN A 110 0.48 -9.96 0.93
C ASN A 110 -0.40 -11.21 0.86
N THR A 111 -1.66 -11.06 1.22
CA THR A 111 -2.68 -12.12 1.10
C THR A 111 -3.38 -12.15 -0.25
N VAL A 112 -3.26 -11.06 -1.03
CA VAL A 112 -3.94 -10.88 -2.33
C VAL A 112 -3.10 -11.34 -3.52
N GLY A 113 -1.87 -11.78 -3.28
CA GLY A 113 -0.94 -12.29 -4.31
C GLY A 113 -0.44 -11.23 -5.29
N ILE A 114 -0.54 -9.94 -4.94
CA ILE A 114 -0.08 -8.84 -5.81
C ILE A 114 1.44 -8.88 -5.99
N LYS A 115 1.94 -8.55 -7.18
CA LYS A 115 3.40 -8.52 -7.42
C LYS A 115 3.99 -7.17 -7.01
N VAL A 116 4.67 -7.11 -5.87
CA VAL A 116 5.38 -5.90 -5.41
C VAL A 116 6.69 -5.71 -6.19
N ILE A 117 6.97 -4.48 -6.64
CA ILE A 117 8.17 -4.09 -7.43
C ILE A 117 8.84 -2.86 -6.81
#